data_AF-A0A7V6M8T8-F1
#
_entry.id   AF-A0A7V6M8T8-F1
#
_cell.length_a   1.000
_cell.length_b   1.000
_cell.length_c   1.000
_cell.angle_alpha   90.00
_cell.angle_beta   90.00
_cell.angle_gamma   90.00
#
_symmetry.space_group_name_H-M   'P 1'
#
loop_
_entity.id
_entity.type
_entity.pdbx_description
1 polymer ?
#
loop_
_entity_poly.entity_id
_entity_poly.type
_entity_poly.pdbx_seq_one_letter_code
_entity_poly.pdbx_strand_id
1 'polypeptide(L)'
;MKKLELDMEKWLFANLDRVNQIREQSDKVVILVSGASASGKTYSSNILLDKLEGHGHKCLLFSTDNYYKGLARMLAFQVNKNFYEKSLDEELLASHIRSVIKSASFDEKFSEGNIAKLRKVLSDNNYENHDTLLEYIITEFKRANFDEPDAVNLEGLSKDINTLLNNGSIIIPSYSMITSEVELLEENRKYGKDYDVIILDGIYSLNDIVVNSFDSNIQIRNFLDSDNKTLLVRRLKRDIIDGRSSMTPETNLFIALDIVIPAFEKHILEDKEKADFILISKYTLMEAKAPKDISIQEKVSVTQNELESILEMIKDHELINETIESDYFFANSYHLKFEKQHLIRVREVEDKPLSLIHKSINERRLDGKIVRPQQIFIEKGQFGNIYKDMDSLVKSFKKSHFHVLCKVIKKRKEYKIDDVTLHIDRVDGLGFFIEFCVFDRNDINKINALKRKFGLSNKSKVNSYFEEKMNSVNKENELKFLLTRVPKEITTFKKINQSYLNIKSYRNRKKIEKVIEDKLDWSKIHQARLRVVDDECYYLTLKGEGDNSRFELEHQIDYYSYKELLELETIGSISKKRAKYKLNNDLVMEIDVYDNGLILG
;
A
#
# COMPACT_ATOMS: atom_id res chain seq x y z
N MET A 1 26.11 -12.14 -19.20
CA MET A 1 25.45 -11.12 -20.06
C MET A 1 24.58 -10.23 -19.18
N LYS A 2 24.44 -8.93 -19.47
CA LYS A 2 23.43 -8.10 -18.78
C LYS A 2 22.06 -8.67 -19.14
N LYS A 3 21.29 -9.10 -18.13
CA LYS A 3 19.94 -9.65 -18.34
C LYS A 3 19.05 -8.59 -18.99
N LEU A 4 18.28 -8.98 -20.01
CA LEU A 4 17.31 -8.07 -20.63
C LEU A 4 16.04 -8.02 -19.77
N GLU A 5 15.85 -6.88 -19.11
CA GLU A 5 14.55 -6.49 -18.57
C GLU A 5 13.67 -5.95 -19.69
N LEU A 6 12.53 -6.61 -19.90
CA LEU A 6 11.63 -6.34 -21.03
C LEU A 6 10.27 -5.88 -20.52
N ASP A 7 9.65 -5.01 -21.31
CA ASP A 7 8.21 -4.79 -21.25
C ASP A 7 7.46 -5.94 -21.97
N MET A 8 6.13 -5.96 -21.86
CA MET A 8 5.31 -7.06 -22.38
C MET A 8 5.52 -7.28 -23.88
N GLU A 9 5.55 -6.20 -24.66
CA GLU A 9 5.67 -6.29 -26.12
C GLU A 9 7.02 -6.87 -26.53
N LYS A 10 8.13 -6.33 -25.99
CA LYS A 10 9.47 -6.86 -26.30
C LYS A 10 9.65 -8.29 -25.81
N TRP A 11 9.08 -8.64 -24.66
CA TRP A 11 9.14 -10.00 -24.12
C TRP A 11 8.44 -11.01 -25.03
N LEU A 12 7.27 -10.67 -25.59
CA LEU A 12 6.56 -11.52 -26.54
C LEU A 12 7.36 -11.72 -27.83
N PHE A 13 7.92 -10.63 -28.40
CA PHE A 13 8.72 -10.74 -29.62
C PHE A 13 10.03 -11.50 -29.41
N ALA A 14 10.70 -11.31 -28.26
CA ALA A 14 11.92 -12.05 -27.94
C ALA A 14 11.66 -13.56 -27.81
N ASN A 15 10.55 -13.96 -27.18
CA ASN A 15 10.16 -15.37 -27.11
C ASN A 15 9.81 -15.92 -28.49
N LEU A 16 9.01 -15.21 -29.30
CA LEU A 16 8.67 -15.63 -30.66
C LEU A 16 9.90 -15.82 -31.55
N ASP A 17 10.82 -14.85 -31.54
CA ASP A 17 12.07 -14.93 -32.30
C ASP A 17 12.92 -16.12 -31.85
N ARG A 18 13.03 -16.33 -30.54
CA ARG A 18 13.78 -17.46 -29.99
C ARG A 18 13.15 -18.81 -30.31
N VAL A 19 11.81 -18.91 -30.31
CA VAL A 19 11.09 -20.10 -30.77
C VAL A 19 11.45 -20.39 -32.22
N ASN A 20 11.37 -19.39 -33.11
CA ASN A 20 11.67 -19.58 -34.52
C ASN A 20 13.12 -20.06 -34.75
N GLN A 21 14.10 -19.50 -34.05
CA GLN A 21 15.50 -19.94 -34.12
C GLN A 21 15.70 -21.39 -33.68
N ILE A 22 15.08 -21.81 -32.57
CA ILE A 22 15.19 -23.20 -32.11
C ILE A 22 14.50 -24.16 -33.10
N ARG A 23 13.36 -23.73 -33.67
CA ARG A 23 12.60 -24.48 -34.68
C ARG A 23 13.36 -24.72 -35.99
N GLU A 24 14.42 -23.98 -36.28
CA GLU A 24 15.33 -24.27 -37.41
C GLU A 24 16.17 -25.54 -37.19
N GLN A 25 16.35 -25.96 -35.94
CA GLN A 25 17.26 -27.05 -35.56
C GLN A 25 16.56 -28.20 -34.81
N SER A 26 15.36 -27.96 -34.28
CA SER A 26 14.61 -28.92 -33.45
C SER A 26 13.11 -28.90 -33.76
N ASP A 27 12.49 -30.09 -33.69
CA ASP A 27 11.05 -30.28 -33.83
C ASP A 27 10.25 -29.98 -32.55
N LYS A 28 10.91 -29.60 -31.45
CA LYS A 28 10.25 -29.23 -30.19
C LYS A 28 10.93 -28.03 -29.56
N VAL A 29 10.12 -27.19 -28.92
CA VAL A 29 10.56 -26.08 -28.07
C VAL A 29 9.84 -26.15 -26.73
N VAL A 30 10.56 -25.86 -25.64
CA VAL A 30 9.98 -25.73 -24.30
C VAL A 30 10.19 -24.30 -23.79
N ILE A 31 9.10 -23.63 -23.44
CA ILE A 31 9.12 -22.31 -22.82
C ILE A 31 8.79 -22.48 -21.34
N LEU A 32 9.71 -22.06 -20.47
CA LEU A 32 9.56 -22.11 -19.02
C LEU A 32 9.27 -20.70 -18.53
N VAL A 33 8.17 -20.51 -17.80
CA VAL A 33 7.73 -19.21 -17.28
C VAL A 33 7.62 -19.27 -15.76
N SER A 34 8.63 -18.75 -15.06
CA SER A 34 8.70 -18.71 -13.59
C SER A 34 8.48 -17.30 -13.04
N GLY A 35 8.43 -17.19 -11.71
CA GLY A 35 8.22 -15.94 -10.97
C GLY A 35 7.25 -16.11 -9.82
N ALA A 36 7.11 -15.08 -8.98
CA ALA A 36 6.28 -15.13 -7.79
C ALA A 36 4.79 -15.43 -8.06
N SER A 37 4.09 -16.00 -7.08
CA SER A 37 2.64 -16.13 -7.17
C SER A 37 1.99 -14.75 -7.28
N ALA A 38 1.01 -14.62 -8.18
CA ALA A 38 0.36 -13.34 -8.55
C ALA A 38 1.26 -12.31 -9.29
N SER A 39 2.42 -12.70 -9.83
CA SER A 39 3.22 -11.82 -10.72
C SER A 39 2.62 -11.63 -12.12
N GLY A 40 1.59 -12.40 -12.48
CA GLY A 40 0.93 -12.34 -13.80
C GLY A 40 1.43 -13.38 -14.80
N LYS A 41 2.05 -14.48 -14.34
CA LYS A 41 2.56 -15.57 -15.21
C LYS A 41 1.50 -16.13 -16.13
N THR A 42 0.38 -16.58 -15.58
CA THR A 42 -0.69 -17.19 -16.35
C THR A 42 -1.26 -16.22 -17.37
N TYR A 43 -1.46 -14.94 -17.01
CA TYR A 43 -1.89 -13.91 -17.96
C TYR A 43 -0.88 -13.74 -19.10
N SER A 44 0.41 -13.59 -18.77
CA SER A 44 1.48 -13.40 -19.75
C SER A 44 1.68 -14.63 -20.65
N SER A 45 1.51 -15.83 -20.09
CA SER A 45 1.64 -17.10 -20.81
C SER A 45 0.47 -17.33 -21.77
N ASN A 46 -0.75 -16.92 -21.42
CA ASN A 46 -1.88 -16.94 -22.35
C ASN A 46 -1.68 -15.95 -23.51
N ILE A 47 -1.16 -14.74 -23.25
CA ILE A 47 -0.85 -13.80 -24.33
C ILE A 47 0.28 -14.34 -25.23
N LEU A 48 1.27 -15.00 -24.64
CA LEU A 48 2.33 -15.66 -25.41
C LEU A 48 1.79 -16.81 -26.25
N LEU A 49 0.88 -17.62 -25.70
CA LEU A 49 0.17 -18.67 -26.41
C LEU A 49 -0.53 -18.10 -27.65
N ASP A 50 -1.40 -17.09 -27.47
CA ASP A 50 -2.12 -16.43 -28.56
C ASP A 50 -1.16 -15.88 -29.62
N LYS A 51 -0.04 -15.28 -29.18
CA LYS A 51 0.98 -14.74 -30.08
C LYS A 51 1.63 -15.84 -30.91
N LEU A 52 2.03 -16.96 -30.30
CA LEU A 52 2.71 -18.06 -30.99
C LEU A 52 1.77 -18.79 -31.95
N GLU A 53 0.53 -19.09 -31.52
CA GLU A 53 -0.49 -19.69 -32.38
C GLU A 53 -0.85 -18.79 -33.55
N GLY A 54 -0.95 -17.47 -33.31
CA GLY A 54 -1.12 -16.48 -34.38
C GLY A 54 0.03 -16.42 -35.40
N HIS A 55 1.18 -17.03 -35.11
CA HIS A 55 2.32 -17.19 -36.02
C HIS A 55 2.51 -18.64 -36.49
N GLY A 56 1.50 -19.50 -36.30
CA GLY A 56 1.43 -20.84 -36.89
C GLY A 56 2.01 -21.98 -36.05
N HIS A 57 2.46 -21.72 -34.82
CA HIS A 57 2.92 -22.76 -33.90
C HIS A 57 1.75 -23.48 -33.22
N LYS A 58 1.89 -24.78 -32.97
CA LYS A 58 0.91 -25.57 -32.20
C LYS A 58 1.38 -25.71 -30.76
N CYS A 59 0.75 -24.96 -29.88
CA CYS A 59 1.22 -24.77 -28.52
C CYS A 59 0.42 -25.59 -27.51
N LEU A 60 1.10 -26.13 -26.50
CA LEU A 60 0.48 -26.69 -25.30
C LEU A 60 0.89 -25.88 -24.08
N LEU A 61 -0.07 -25.18 -23.45
CA LEU A 61 0.13 -24.46 -22.20
C LEU A 61 -0.43 -25.27 -21.02
N PHE A 62 0.37 -25.49 -19.99
CA PHE A 62 -0.09 -26.00 -18.70
C PHE A 62 0.78 -25.51 -17.54
N SER A 63 0.32 -25.76 -16.31
CA SER A 63 0.92 -25.18 -15.11
C SER A 63 1.64 -26.18 -14.22
N THR A 64 2.67 -25.73 -13.49
CA THR A 64 3.22 -26.51 -12.36
C THR A 64 2.19 -26.66 -11.25
N ASP A 65 1.23 -25.74 -11.14
CA ASP A 65 0.13 -25.82 -10.16
C ASP A 65 -0.70 -27.10 -10.33
N ASN A 66 -0.81 -27.62 -11.57
CA ASN A 66 -1.47 -28.90 -11.84
C ASN A 66 -0.81 -30.09 -11.11
N TYR A 67 0.47 -29.98 -10.75
CA TYR A 67 1.28 -31.05 -10.17
C TYR A 67 1.45 -30.94 -8.64
N TYR A 68 0.67 -30.10 -7.96
CA TYR A 68 0.59 -30.17 -6.49
C TYR A 68 0.23 -31.58 -6.02
N LYS A 69 0.79 -32.05 -4.91
CA LYS A 69 0.58 -33.42 -4.40
C LYS A 69 -0.80 -33.65 -3.74
N GLY A 70 -1.55 -32.58 -3.44
CA GLY A 70 -2.77 -32.62 -2.65
C GLY A 70 -2.50 -32.53 -1.14
N LEU A 71 -3.36 -31.84 -0.41
CA LEU A 71 -3.19 -31.57 1.01
C LEU A 71 -3.10 -32.85 1.83
N ALA A 72 -4.00 -33.82 1.61
CA ALA A 72 -3.98 -35.07 2.37
C ALA A 72 -2.65 -35.83 2.22
N ARG A 73 -2.08 -35.86 1.01
CA ARG A 73 -0.78 -36.47 0.73
C ARG A 73 0.36 -35.69 1.38
N MET A 74 0.32 -34.36 1.31
CA MET A 74 1.30 -33.51 1.98
C MET A 74 1.31 -33.77 3.50
N LEU A 75 0.13 -33.86 4.13
CA LEU A 75 0.02 -34.14 5.57
C LEU A 75 0.54 -35.54 5.92
N ALA A 76 0.12 -36.56 5.17
CA ALA A 76 0.59 -37.92 5.40
C ALA A 76 2.13 -38.02 5.30
N PHE A 77 2.72 -37.39 4.28
CA PHE A 77 4.16 -37.34 4.10
C PHE A 77 4.88 -36.64 5.25
N GLN A 78 4.43 -35.43 5.66
CA GLN A 78 5.10 -34.69 6.74
C GLN A 78 4.97 -35.43 8.08
N VAL A 79 3.80 -36.03 8.37
CA VAL A 79 3.61 -36.82 9.59
C VAL A 79 4.53 -38.03 9.59
N ASN A 80 4.59 -38.77 8.49
CA ASN A 80 5.43 -39.96 8.38
C ASN A 80 6.92 -39.63 8.54
N LYS A 81 7.35 -38.53 7.92
CA LYS A 81 8.72 -38.02 7.99
C LYS A 81 9.10 -37.51 9.39
N ASN A 82 8.24 -36.71 10.02
CA ASN A 82 8.60 -35.98 11.23
C ASN A 82 8.39 -36.78 12.52
N PHE A 83 7.47 -37.76 12.53
CA PHE A 83 7.08 -38.45 13.77
C PHE A 83 7.20 -39.98 13.72
N TYR A 84 7.33 -40.57 12.53
CA TYR A 84 7.29 -42.03 12.35
C TYR A 84 8.48 -42.60 11.57
N GLU A 85 9.52 -41.81 11.32
CA GLU A 85 10.74 -42.25 10.61
C GLU A 85 10.47 -43.00 9.29
N LYS A 86 9.42 -42.60 8.56
CA LYS A 86 8.95 -43.22 7.31
C LYS A 86 8.40 -44.66 7.44
N SER A 87 7.91 -45.05 8.62
CA SER A 87 7.34 -46.38 8.86
C SER A 87 5.86 -46.53 8.45
N LEU A 88 5.12 -45.43 8.25
CA LEU A 88 3.71 -45.47 7.86
C LEU A 88 3.52 -45.64 6.35
N ASP A 89 2.40 -46.26 5.97
CA ASP A 89 1.88 -46.22 4.59
C ASP A 89 1.27 -44.85 4.29
N GLU A 90 2.03 -44.03 3.56
CA GLU A 90 1.66 -42.65 3.22
C GLU A 90 0.42 -42.55 2.33
N GLU A 91 0.25 -43.47 1.38
CA GLU A 91 -0.89 -43.42 0.45
C GLU A 91 -2.17 -43.84 1.17
N LEU A 92 -2.09 -44.86 2.03
CA LEU A 92 -3.22 -45.28 2.85
C LEU A 92 -3.64 -44.15 3.80
N LEU A 93 -2.68 -43.55 4.53
CA LEU A 93 -2.97 -42.44 5.43
C LEU A 93 -3.56 -41.23 4.68
N ALA A 94 -2.99 -40.88 3.53
CA ALA A 94 -3.50 -39.80 2.68
C ALA A 94 -4.94 -40.08 2.24
N SER A 95 -5.27 -41.32 1.86
CA SER A 95 -6.63 -41.69 1.46
C SER A 95 -7.64 -41.49 2.60
N HIS A 96 -7.27 -41.87 3.82
CA HIS A 96 -8.09 -41.72 5.02
C HIS A 96 -8.30 -40.24 5.38
N ILE A 97 -7.25 -39.43 5.37
CA ILE A 97 -7.35 -37.98 5.58
C ILE A 97 -8.26 -37.35 4.51
N ARG A 98 -8.01 -37.66 3.23
CA ARG A 98 -8.77 -37.13 2.09
C ARG A 98 -10.26 -37.45 2.20
N SER A 99 -10.62 -38.66 2.64
CA SER A 99 -12.02 -39.09 2.78
C SER A 99 -12.85 -38.17 3.70
N VAL A 100 -12.20 -37.49 4.65
CA VAL A 100 -12.85 -36.58 5.59
C VAL A 100 -12.79 -35.13 5.10
N ILE A 101 -11.65 -34.68 4.57
CA ILE A 101 -11.40 -33.25 4.32
C ILE A 101 -11.75 -32.77 2.90
N LYS A 102 -11.98 -33.67 1.94
CA LYS A 102 -12.15 -33.28 0.51
C LYS A 102 -13.36 -32.38 0.28
N SER A 103 -14.45 -32.60 1.01
CA SER A 103 -15.71 -31.85 0.87
C SER A 103 -15.80 -30.60 1.76
N ALA A 104 -14.82 -30.38 2.65
CA ALA A 104 -14.80 -29.22 3.54
C ALA A 104 -14.05 -28.04 2.88
N SER A 105 -14.52 -26.82 3.13
CA SER A 105 -13.74 -25.60 2.87
C SER A 105 -12.45 -25.63 3.68
N PHE A 106 -11.44 -24.87 3.26
CA PHE A 106 -10.10 -24.95 3.84
C PHE A 106 -10.10 -24.77 5.37
N ASP A 107 -10.80 -23.75 5.86
CA ASP A 107 -10.90 -23.46 7.30
C ASP A 107 -11.69 -24.53 8.07
N GLU A 108 -12.58 -25.28 7.41
CA GLU A 108 -13.41 -26.33 8.00
C GLU A 108 -12.80 -27.74 7.91
N LYS A 109 -11.66 -27.91 7.23
CA LYS A 109 -11.04 -29.23 7.02
C LYS A 109 -10.79 -29.97 8.34
N PHE A 110 -10.42 -29.25 9.39
CA PHE A 110 -10.19 -29.78 10.73
C PHE A 110 -11.09 -29.10 11.78
N SER A 111 -12.34 -28.81 11.44
CA SER A 111 -13.34 -28.43 12.45
C SER A 111 -13.63 -29.57 13.42
N GLU A 112 -14.24 -29.28 14.57
CA GLU A 112 -14.51 -30.28 15.62
C GLU A 112 -15.23 -31.53 15.08
N GLY A 113 -16.21 -31.34 14.18
CA GLY A 113 -16.93 -32.43 13.53
C GLY A 113 -16.05 -33.27 12.60
N ASN A 114 -15.15 -32.65 11.84
CA ASN A 114 -14.23 -33.38 10.96
C ASN A 114 -13.10 -34.06 11.73
N ILE A 115 -12.62 -33.47 12.83
CA ILE A 115 -11.69 -34.10 13.76
C ILE A 115 -12.32 -35.38 14.35
N ALA A 116 -13.59 -35.32 14.78
CA ALA A 116 -14.29 -36.50 15.30
C ALA A 116 -14.43 -37.62 14.25
N LYS A 117 -14.76 -37.26 13.00
CA LYS A 117 -14.81 -38.22 11.88
C LYS A 117 -13.44 -38.83 11.60
N LEU A 118 -12.38 -38.02 11.54
CA LEU A 118 -11.04 -38.51 11.28
C LEU A 118 -10.54 -39.42 12.40
N ARG A 119 -10.81 -39.08 13.67
CA ARG A 119 -10.52 -39.96 14.81
C ARG A 119 -11.15 -41.34 14.62
N LYS A 120 -12.43 -41.38 14.23
CA LYS A 120 -13.13 -42.63 13.96
C LYS A 120 -12.49 -43.41 12.81
N VAL A 121 -12.19 -42.75 11.69
CA VAL A 121 -11.51 -43.40 10.55
C VAL A 121 -10.17 -44.00 10.95
N LEU A 122 -9.35 -43.29 11.74
CA LEU A 122 -8.07 -43.81 12.20
C LEU A 122 -8.23 -44.98 13.18
N SER A 123 -9.21 -44.92 14.09
CA SER A 123 -9.52 -46.04 15.00
C SER A 123 -10.03 -47.27 14.24
N ASP A 124 -10.97 -47.09 13.31
CA ASP A 124 -11.59 -48.18 12.54
C ASP A 124 -10.56 -48.91 11.65
N ASN A 125 -9.47 -48.24 11.29
CA ASN A 125 -8.36 -48.80 10.51
C ASN A 125 -7.16 -49.26 11.36
N ASN A 126 -7.32 -49.38 12.68
CA ASN A 126 -6.33 -49.93 13.61
C ASN A 126 -4.95 -49.23 13.60
N TYR A 127 -4.91 -47.90 13.40
CA TYR A 127 -3.66 -47.16 13.62
C TYR A 127 -3.28 -47.20 15.11
N GLU A 128 -2.05 -47.64 15.41
CA GLU A 128 -1.50 -47.56 16.77
C GLU A 128 -1.45 -46.10 17.23
N ASN A 129 -1.86 -45.84 18.48
CA ASN A 129 -1.90 -44.49 19.06
C ASN A 129 -2.63 -43.47 18.16
N HIS A 130 -3.79 -43.85 17.59
CA HIS A 130 -4.53 -43.02 16.63
C HIS A 130 -4.87 -41.59 17.13
N ASP A 131 -5.06 -41.37 18.44
CA ASP A 131 -5.22 -40.03 18.99
C ASP A 131 -3.95 -39.18 18.84
N THR A 132 -2.78 -39.75 19.10
CA THR A 132 -1.50 -39.08 18.88
C THR A 132 -1.25 -38.82 17.39
N LEU A 133 -1.57 -39.80 16.53
CA LEU A 133 -1.49 -39.61 15.07
C LEU A 133 -2.37 -38.45 14.60
N LEU A 134 -3.60 -38.35 15.13
CA LEU A 134 -4.52 -37.26 14.84
C LEU A 134 -3.95 -35.89 15.25
N GLU A 135 -3.34 -35.79 16.44
CA GLU A 135 -2.67 -34.57 16.89
C GLU A 135 -1.52 -34.16 15.97
N TYR A 136 -0.73 -35.12 15.49
CA TYR A 136 0.34 -34.85 14.52
C TYR A 136 -0.20 -34.37 13.17
N ILE A 137 -1.28 -34.97 12.66
CA ILE A 137 -1.94 -34.51 11.42
C ILE A 137 -2.42 -33.06 11.57
N ILE A 138 -3.07 -32.73 12.68
CA ILE A 138 -3.56 -31.36 12.96
C ILE A 138 -2.39 -30.38 13.09
N THR A 139 -1.29 -30.82 13.71
CA THR A 139 -0.07 -30.01 13.87
C THR A 139 0.57 -29.70 12.52
N GLU A 140 0.71 -30.69 11.64
CA GLU A 140 1.24 -30.48 10.29
C GLU A 140 0.30 -29.68 9.40
N PHE A 141 -1.03 -29.79 9.58
CA PHE A 141 -1.99 -28.93 8.88
C PHE A 141 -1.78 -27.45 9.19
N LYS A 142 -1.53 -27.11 10.45
CA LYS A 142 -1.21 -25.73 10.86
C LYS A 142 0.12 -25.21 10.27
N ARG A 143 0.97 -26.10 9.75
CA ARG A 143 2.28 -25.80 9.15
C ARG A 143 2.30 -25.99 7.63
N ALA A 144 1.18 -26.40 7.03
CA ALA A 144 1.13 -26.71 5.61
C ALA A 144 1.50 -25.50 4.76
N ASN A 145 2.48 -25.67 3.89
CA ASN A 145 2.94 -24.65 2.96
C ASN A 145 2.96 -25.21 1.53
N PHE A 146 2.05 -24.73 0.69
CA PHE A 146 1.96 -25.13 -0.72
C PHE A 146 3.03 -24.47 -1.59
N ASP A 147 3.76 -23.49 -1.08
CA ASP A 147 4.86 -22.86 -1.80
C ASP A 147 6.22 -23.50 -1.43
N GLU A 148 6.27 -24.62 -0.70
CA GLU A 148 7.51 -25.42 -0.58
C GLU A 148 7.72 -26.29 -1.84
N PRO A 149 8.97 -26.54 -2.27
CA PRO A 149 9.25 -27.35 -3.46
C PRO A 149 8.67 -28.77 -3.37
N ASP A 150 8.67 -29.37 -2.17
CA ASP A 150 8.16 -30.73 -1.95
C ASP A 150 6.63 -30.84 -2.06
N ALA A 151 5.90 -29.72 -2.08
CA ALA A 151 4.47 -29.68 -2.32
C ALA A 151 4.11 -30.01 -3.78
N VAL A 152 5.03 -29.81 -4.72
CA VAL A 152 4.86 -30.08 -6.16
C VAL A 152 5.56 -31.39 -6.52
N ASN A 153 4.91 -32.24 -7.32
CA ASN A 153 5.50 -33.43 -7.90
C ASN A 153 6.36 -33.08 -9.13
N LEU A 154 7.51 -32.45 -8.89
CA LEU A 154 8.41 -31.98 -9.95
C LEU A 154 8.99 -33.14 -10.76
N GLU A 155 9.25 -34.29 -10.15
CA GLU A 155 9.72 -35.50 -10.85
C GLU A 155 8.67 -36.04 -11.81
N GLY A 156 7.40 -36.09 -11.37
CA GLY A 156 6.27 -36.47 -12.23
C GLY A 156 6.07 -35.50 -13.39
N LEU A 157 6.15 -34.20 -13.11
CA LEU A 157 6.12 -33.15 -14.13
C LEU A 157 7.23 -33.32 -15.17
N SER A 158 8.48 -33.50 -14.74
CA SER A 158 9.63 -33.69 -15.64
C SER A 158 9.49 -34.96 -16.50
N LYS A 159 8.95 -36.04 -15.94
CA LYS A 159 8.64 -37.27 -16.69
C LYS A 159 7.58 -37.03 -17.77
N ASP A 160 6.54 -36.28 -17.44
CA ASP A 160 5.45 -35.99 -18.35
C ASP A 160 5.88 -35.07 -19.50
N ILE A 161 6.70 -34.05 -19.22
CA ILE A 161 7.31 -33.20 -20.25
C ILE A 161 8.16 -34.02 -21.20
N ASN A 162 9.03 -34.89 -20.69
CA ASN A 162 9.83 -35.79 -21.53
C ASN A 162 8.96 -36.73 -22.38
N THR A 163 7.84 -37.21 -21.83
CA THR A 163 6.89 -38.04 -22.58
C THR A 163 6.28 -37.25 -23.74
N LEU A 164 5.89 -35.99 -23.52
CA LEU A 164 5.38 -35.10 -24.57
C LEU A 164 6.44 -34.77 -25.63
N LEU A 165 7.69 -34.50 -25.23
CA LEU A 165 8.79 -34.23 -26.15
C LEU A 165 9.06 -35.42 -27.08
N ASN A 166 8.88 -36.64 -26.57
CA ASN A 166 9.00 -37.89 -27.34
C ASN A 166 7.68 -38.31 -28.03
N ASN A 167 6.74 -37.37 -28.23
CA ASN A 167 5.45 -37.59 -28.91
C ASN A 167 4.50 -38.59 -28.23
N GLY A 168 4.75 -38.97 -26.98
CA GLY A 168 3.88 -39.81 -26.16
C GLY A 168 2.62 -39.08 -25.69
N SER A 169 1.77 -39.76 -24.91
CA SER A 169 0.57 -39.17 -24.32
C SER A 169 0.65 -39.13 -22.80
N ILE A 170 0.15 -38.04 -22.22
CA ILE A 170 0.02 -37.87 -20.76
C ILE A 170 -1.41 -37.48 -20.40
N ILE A 171 -1.78 -37.64 -19.14
CA ILE A 171 -2.96 -36.98 -18.56
C ILE A 171 -2.42 -35.89 -17.64
N ILE A 172 -2.65 -34.62 -18.00
CA ILE A 172 -2.24 -33.51 -17.14
C ILE A 172 -3.14 -33.54 -15.89
N PRO A 173 -2.59 -33.63 -14.67
CA PRO A 173 -3.42 -33.65 -13.48
C PRO A 173 -4.20 -32.34 -13.29
N SER A 174 -5.33 -32.39 -12.61
CA SER A 174 -6.14 -31.22 -12.28
C SER A 174 -6.10 -30.97 -10.78
N TYR A 175 -5.48 -29.86 -10.36
CA TYR A 175 -5.45 -29.47 -8.95
C TYR A 175 -6.51 -28.43 -8.64
N SER A 176 -7.33 -28.70 -7.62
CA SER A 176 -8.37 -27.77 -7.16
C SER A 176 -7.90 -26.95 -5.98
N MET A 177 -7.84 -25.62 -6.14
CA MET A 177 -7.54 -24.67 -5.06
C MET A 177 -8.64 -24.62 -3.98
N ILE A 178 -9.85 -25.11 -4.30
CA ILE A 178 -10.98 -25.13 -3.37
C ILE A 178 -10.90 -26.35 -2.45
N THR A 179 -10.70 -27.55 -3.02
CA THR A 179 -10.62 -28.80 -2.24
C THR A 179 -9.21 -29.10 -1.76
N SER A 180 -8.20 -28.43 -2.31
CA SER A 180 -6.76 -28.69 -2.11
C SER A 180 -6.35 -30.12 -2.48
N GLU A 181 -6.99 -30.71 -3.49
CA GLU A 181 -6.75 -32.08 -3.93
C GLU A 181 -6.57 -32.17 -5.45
N VAL A 182 -5.99 -33.29 -5.88
CA VAL A 182 -5.68 -33.59 -7.28
C VAL A 182 -6.66 -34.61 -7.83
N GLU A 183 -7.04 -34.43 -9.09
CA GLU A 183 -7.82 -35.40 -9.86
C GLU A 183 -7.15 -35.68 -11.21
N LEU A 184 -7.24 -36.92 -11.67
CA LEU A 184 -6.81 -37.33 -13.01
C LEU A 184 -8.07 -37.53 -13.84
N LEU A 185 -8.25 -36.70 -14.86
CA LEU A 185 -9.43 -36.71 -15.72
C LEU A 185 -8.99 -37.04 -17.15
N GLU A 186 -9.61 -38.03 -17.79
CA GLU A 186 -9.23 -38.45 -19.16
C GLU A 186 -9.39 -37.33 -20.20
N GLU A 187 -10.28 -36.36 -19.97
CA GLU A 187 -10.43 -35.16 -20.80
C GLU A 187 -9.18 -34.26 -20.81
N ASN A 188 -8.30 -34.38 -19.81
CA ASN A 188 -7.01 -33.70 -19.75
C ASN A 188 -5.90 -34.44 -20.49
N ARG A 189 -6.23 -35.50 -21.24
CA ARG A 189 -5.25 -36.23 -22.04
C ARG A 189 -4.68 -35.34 -23.15
N LYS A 190 -3.35 -35.31 -23.27
CA LYS A 190 -2.62 -34.59 -24.31
C LYS A 190 -1.66 -35.53 -25.01
N TYR A 191 -1.48 -35.32 -26.31
CA TYR A 191 -0.55 -36.09 -27.14
C TYR A 191 0.56 -35.17 -27.62
N GLY A 192 1.81 -35.52 -27.31
CA GLY A 192 2.97 -34.71 -27.65
C GLY A 192 3.11 -34.44 -29.15
N LYS A 193 2.69 -35.38 -30.01
CA LYS A 193 2.69 -35.23 -31.47
C LYS A 193 1.87 -34.05 -32.00
N ASP A 194 0.90 -33.56 -31.21
CA ASP A 194 -0.02 -32.51 -31.65
C ASP A 194 0.58 -31.10 -31.49
N TYR A 195 1.71 -30.98 -30.78
CA TYR A 195 2.31 -29.71 -30.37
C TYR A 195 3.79 -29.62 -30.77
N ASP A 196 4.23 -28.46 -31.24
CA ASP A 196 5.64 -28.15 -31.50
C ASP A 196 6.26 -27.27 -30.40
N VAL A 197 5.43 -26.56 -29.64
CA VAL A 197 5.84 -25.73 -28.50
C VAL A 197 5.10 -26.15 -27.24
N ILE A 198 5.84 -26.39 -26.16
CA ILE A 198 5.28 -26.65 -24.82
C ILE A 198 5.60 -25.45 -23.94
N ILE A 199 4.59 -24.85 -23.33
CA ILE A 199 4.72 -23.73 -22.40
C ILE A 199 4.35 -24.23 -21.01
N LEU A 200 5.31 -24.15 -20.08
CA LEU A 200 5.12 -24.47 -18.69
C LEU A 200 5.14 -23.18 -17.86
N ASP A 201 3.99 -22.78 -17.34
CA ASP A 201 3.90 -21.69 -16.38
C ASP A 201 3.89 -22.22 -14.94
N GLY A 202 4.42 -21.45 -13.99
CA GLY A 202 4.36 -21.88 -12.60
C GLY A 202 5.51 -21.39 -11.76
N ILE A 203 5.37 -21.45 -10.44
CA ILE A 203 6.38 -20.92 -9.51
C ILE A 203 7.70 -21.72 -9.54
N TYR A 204 7.66 -22.99 -9.98
CA TYR A 204 8.81 -23.89 -10.01
C TYR A 204 9.21 -24.34 -11.42
N SER A 205 8.76 -23.64 -12.47
CA SER A 205 9.11 -24.02 -13.85
C SER A 205 10.61 -23.89 -14.17
N LEU A 206 11.35 -23.09 -13.39
CA LEU A 206 12.81 -22.94 -13.49
C LEU A 206 13.58 -23.71 -12.39
N ASN A 207 12.90 -24.55 -11.61
CA ASN A 207 13.56 -25.41 -10.63
C ASN A 207 14.54 -26.36 -11.33
N ASP A 208 15.64 -26.71 -10.67
CA ASP A 208 16.70 -27.57 -11.25
C ASP A 208 16.18 -28.94 -11.70
N ILE A 209 15.20 -29.52 -10.99
CA ILE A 209 14.58 -30.79 -11.37
C ILE A 209 13.89 -30.69 -12.74
N VAL A 210 13.29 -29.53 -13.04
CA VAL A 210 12.62 -29.28 -14.32
C VAL A 210 13.64 -28.92 -15.39
N VAL A 211 14.46 -27.90 -15.13
CA VAL A 211 15.43 -27.35 -16.11
C VAL A 211 16.43 -28.40 -16.60
N ASN A 212 16.89 -29.29 -15.72
CA ASN A 212 17.86 -30.32 -16.06
C ASN A 212 17.24 -31.59 -16.66
N SER A 213 15.90 -31.65 -16.80
CA SER A 213 15.22 -32.86 -17.25
C SER A 213 15.15 -33.02 -18.77
N PHE A 214 15.50 -32.01 -19.56
CA PHE A 214 15.51 -32.05 -21.03
C PHE A 214 16.64 -31.18 -21.62
N ASP A 215 16.93 -31.34 -22.92
CA ASP A 215 18.03 -30.65 -23.61
C ASP A 215 17.95 -29.13 -23.42
N SER A 216 19.06 -28.49 -23.02
CA SER A 216 19.17 -27.05 -22.86
C SER A 216 18.97 -26.25 -24.15
N ASN A 217 19.26 -26.85 -25.32
CA ASN A 217 19.17 -26.16 -26.61
C ASN A 217 17.73 -25.93 -27.09
N ILE A 218 16.75 -26.62 -26.48
CA ILE A 218 15.34 -26.48 -26.82
C ILE A 218 14.56 -25.62 -25.82
N GLN A 219 15.24 -25.00 -24.84
CA GLN A 219 14.60 -24.26 -23.76
C GLN A 219 14.62 -22.75 -23.99
N ILE A 220 13.55 -22.08 -23.56
CA ILE A 220 13.47 -20.63 -23.43
C ILE A 220 13.01 -20.33 -22.00
N ARG A 221 13.89 -19.72 -21.20
CA ARG A 221 13.69 -19.54 -19.76
C ARG A 221 13.26 -18.11 -19.48
N ASN A 222 12.09 -17.96 -18.89
CA ASN A 222 11.49 -16.67 -18.58
C ASN A 222 11.26 -16.53 -17.08
N PHE A 223 11.46 -15.33 -16.57
CA PHE A 223 11.11 -14.98 -15.20
C PHE A 223 10.29 -13.70 -15.16
N LEU A 224 9.14 -13.74 -14.50
CA LEU A 224 8.30 -12.57 -14.26
C LEU A 224 8.64 -11.95 -12.91
N ASP A 225 9.09 -10.70 -12.97
CA ASP A 225 9.48 -9.93 -11.80
C ASP A 225 8.43 -8.86 -11.47
N SER A 226 8.11 -8.75 -10.19
CA SER A 226 7.13 -7.79 -9.67
C SER A 226 7.47 -7.44 -8.24
N ASP A 227 7.15 -6.22 -7.83
CA ASP A 227 7.36 -5.79 -6.46
C ASP A 227 6.33 -6.40 -5.48
N ASN A 228 6.69 -6.55 -4.20
CA ASN A 228 5.86 -7.21 -3.19
C ASN A 228 4.46 -6.58 -3.05
N LYS A 229 4.34 -5.27 -3.14
CA LYS A 229 3.05 -4.56 -3.11
C LYS A 229 2.16 -4.98 -4.28
N THR A 230 2.70 -5.03 -5.50
CA THR A 230 1.99 -5.55 -6.68
C THR A 230 1.52 -6.99 -6.45
N LEU A 231 2.41 -7.86 -5.96
CA LEU A 231 2.10 -9.27 -5.67
C LEU A 231 0.98 -9.40 -4.62
N LEU A 232 1.08 -8.67 -3.52
CA LEU A 232 0.11 -8.70 -2.43
C LEU A 232 -1.27 -8.22 -2.89
N VAL A 233 -1.34 -7.08 -3.58
CA VAL A 233 -2.62 -6.52 -4.08
C VAL A 233 -3.28 -7.49 -5.07
N ARG A 234 -2.51 -8.04 -6.02
CA ARG A 234 -3.05 -9.01 -6.99
C ARG A 234 -3.53 -10.29 -6.31
N ARG A 235 -2.76 -10.79 -5.34
CA ARG A 235 -3.11 -12.01 -4.61
C ARG A 235 -4.38 -11.82 -3.79
N LEU A 236 -4.49 -10.74 -3.01
CA LEU A 236 -5.70 -10.45 -2.24
C LEU A 236 -6.91 -10.25 -3.15
N LYS A 237 -6.76 -9.55 -4.28
CA LYS A 237 -7.84 -9.42 -5.26
C LYS A 237 -8.29 -10.79 -5.78
N ARG A 238 -7.36 -11.61 -6.26
CA ARG A 238 -7.65 -12.93 -6.83
C ARG A 238 -8.29 -13.88 -5.81
N ASP A 239 -7.75 -13.92 -4.59
CA ASP A 239 -8.14 -14.92 -3.59
C ASP A 239 -9.39 -14.48 -2.82
N ILE A 240 -9.56 -13.18 -2.55
CA ILE A 240 -10.70 -12.65 -1.77
C ILE A 240 -11.83 -12.13 -2.66
N ILE A 241 -11.52 -11.29 -3.65
CA ILE A 241 -12.55 -10.61 -4.48
C ILE A 241 -13.04 -11.52 -5.60
N ASP A 242 -12.13 -12.20 -6.29
CA ASP A 242 -12.47 -13.11 -7.39
C ASP A 242 -12.84 -14.52 -6.88
N GLY A 243 -12.71 -14.78 -5.57
CA GLY A 243 -13.18 -16.01 -4.92
C GLY A 243 -12.42 -17.28 -5.30
N ARG A 244 -11.13 -17.19 -5.64
CA ARG A 244 -10.31 -18.37 -6.02
C ARG A 244 -10.09 -19.36 -4.87
N SER A 245 -10.11 -18.90 -3.61
CA SER A 245 -9.95 -19.74 -2.43
C SER A 245 -11.21 -19.76 -1.57
N SER A 246 -11.36 -20.80 -0.75
CA SER A 246 -12.46 -20.92 0.23
C SER A 246 -12.08 -20.36 1.61
N MET A 247 -10.93 -19.68 1.71
CA MET A 247 -10.36 -19.18 2.97
C MET A 247 -10.94 -17.81 3.35
N THR A 248 -10.97 -17.52 4.66
CA THR A 248 -11.34 -16.17 5.11
C THR A 248 -10.37 -15.08 4.59
N PRO A 249 -10.82 -13.80 4.50
CA PRO A 249 -9.94 -12.69 4.10
C PRO A 249 -8.70 -12.52 4.98
N GLU A 250 -8.83 -12.70 6.30
CA GLU A 250 -7.71 -12.63 7.24
C GLU A 250 -6.72 -13.79 7.05
N THR A 251 -7.22 -15.01 6.82
CA THR A 251 -6.40 -16.18 6.47
C THR A 251 -5.63 -15.95 5.18
N ASN A 252 -6.28 -15.42 4.13
CA ASN A 252 -5.62 -15.09 2.86
C ASN A 252 -4.50 -14.05 3.04
N LEU A 253 -4.70 -13.03 3.89
CA LEU A 253 -3.67 -12.03 4.20
C LEU A 253 -2.49 -12.67 4.93
N PHE A 254 -2.76 -13.50 5.93
CA PHE A 254 -1.71 -14.23 6.66
C PHE A 254 -0.90 -15.11 5.72
N ILE A 255 -1.54 -15.90 4.87
CA ILE A 255 -0.85 -16.75 3.90
C ILE A 255 0.03 -15.89 2.98
N ALA A 256 -0.48 -14.77 2.47
CA ALA A 256 0.29 -13.90 1.60
C ALA A 256 1.55 -13.32 2.29
N LEU A 257 1.41 -12.80 3.52
CA LEU A 257 2.49 -12.12 4.25
C LEU A 257 3.45 -13.06 4.99
N ASP A 258 2.95 -14.16 5.55
CA ASP A 258 3.74 -14.99 6.46
C ASP A 258 4.28 -16.27 5.80
N ILE A 259 3.70 -16.67 4.67
CA ILE A 259 4.02 -17.94 3.99
C ILE A 259 4.55 -17.69 2.58
N VAL A 260 3.73 -17.09 1.71
CA VAL A 260 3.99 -17.00 0.25
C VAL A 260 5.20 -16.15 -0.07
N ILE A 261 5.25 -14.90 0.42
CA ILE A 261 6.36 -13.99 0.13
C ILE A 261 7.68 -14.57 0.69
N PRO A 262 7.74 -15.05 1.95
CA PRO A 262 8.93 -15.73 2.45
C PRO A 262 9.34 -16.97 1.65
N ALA A 263 8.38 -17.80 1.21
CA ALA A 263 8.68 -18.97 0.40
C ALA A 263 9.23 -18.61 -0.98
N PHE A 264 8.69 -17.56 -1.61
CA PHE A 264 9.20 -17.01 -2.86
C PHE A 264 10.68 -16.62 -2.74
N GLU A 265 11.03 -15.87 -1.71
CA GLU A 265 12.42 -15.43 -1.50
C GLU A 265 13.37 -16.59 -1.23
N LYS A 266 12.91 -17.58 -0.47
CA LYS A 266 13.71 -18.73 -0.08
C LYS A 266 13.95 -19.70 -1.23
N HIS A 267 12.96 -19.92 -2.10
CA HIS A 267 12.96 -21.07 -3.01
C HIS A 267 12.86 -20.73 -4.50
N ILE A 268 12.40 -19.53 -4.86
CA ILE A 268 12.02 -19.20 -6.24
C ILE A 268 12.81 -17.99 -6.76
N LEU A 269 13.15 -17.03 -5.90
CA LEU A 269 13.80 -15.79 -6.33
C LEU A 269 15.17 -16.04 -7.00
N GLU A 270 15.94 -17.02 -6.52
CA GLU A 270 17.24 -17.37 -7.10
C GLU A 270 17.13 -17.92 -8.53
N ASP A 271 15.99 -18.53 -8.90
CA ASP A 271 15.76 -19.04 -10.26
C ASP A 271 15.73 -17.92 -11.31
N LYS A 272 15.58 -16.65 -10.89
CA LYS A 272 15.76 -15.48 -11.75
C LYS A 272 17.15 -15.43 -12.39
N GLU A 273 18.16 -16.07 -11.81
CA GLU A 273 19.51 -16.19 -12.39
C GLU A 273 19.57 -17.11 -13.61
N LYS A 274 18.61 -18.02 -13.77
CA LYS A 274 18.55 -18.99 -14.87
C LYS A 274 17.82 -18.45 -16.11
N ALA A 275 17.14 -17.31 -15.99
CA ALA A 275 16.27 -16.78 -17.03
C ALA A 275 17.04 -16.11 -18.17
N ASP A 276 16.64 -16.41 -19.40
CA ASP A 276 17.08 -15.72 -20.62
C ASP A 276 16.41 -14.34 -20.72
N PHE A 277 15.12 -14.28 -20.41
CA PHE A 277 14.32 -13.05 -20.46
C PHE A 277 13.60 -12.77 -19.14
N ILE A 278 13.65 -11.51 -18.70
CA ILE A 278 12.92 -11.05 -17.51
C ILE A 278 11.82 -10.10 -17.95
N LEU A 279 10.57 -10.43 -17.63
CA LEU A 279 9.42 -9.54 -17.82
C LEU A 279 9.18 -8.73 -16.56
N ILE A 280 9.29 -7.41 -16.65
CA ILE A 280 8.96 -6.50 -15.54
C ILE A 280 7.44 -6.27 -15.52
N SER A 281 6.76 -6.98 -14.63
CA SER A 281 5.32 -6.92 -14.46
C SER A 281 4.96 -5.92 -13.37
N LYS A 282 4.45 -4.76 -13.80
CA LYS A 282 3.97 -3.70 -12.90
C LYS A 282 2.46 -3.76 -12.77
N TYR A 283 1.93 -3.28 -11.64
CA TYR A 283 0.50 -3.09 -11.49
C TYR A 283 0.00 -2.01 -12.48
N THR A 284 -0.97 -2.36 -13.31
CA THR A 284 -1.44 -1.49 -14.40
C THR A 284 -2.63 -0.63 -13.99
N LEU A 285 -2.84 0.47 -14.72
CA LEU A 285 -4.05 1.28 -14.61
C LEU A 285 -5.33 0.48 -14.89
N MET A 286 -5.26 -0.52 -15.78
CA MET A 286 -6.40 -1.36 -16.13
C MET A 286 -6.83 -2.22 -14.94
N GLU A 287 -5.87 -2.82 -14.23
CA GLU A 287 -6.14 -3.59 -13.01
C GLU A 287 -6.73 -2.72 -11.89
N ALA A 288 -6.31 -1.45 -11.86
CA ALA A 288 -6.72 -0.44 -10.88
C ALA A 288 -8.15 0.08 -11.06
N LYS A 289 -8.75 -0.08 -12.25
CA LYS A 289 -10.08 0.42 -12.64
C LYS A 289 -11.24 -0.54 -12.34
N ALA A 290 -10.97 -1.70 -11.73
CA ALA A 290 -11.95 -2.76 -11.51
C ALA A 290 -12.96 -2.62 -10.32
N PRO A 291 -12.90 -1.66 -9.38
CA PRO A 291 -13.87 -1.66 -8.27
C PRO A 291 -15.27 -1.21 -8.71
N LYS A 292 -16.29 -1.95 -8.26
CA LYS A 292 -17.72 -1.72 -8.54
C LYS A 292 -18.35 -0.67 -7.61
N ASP A 293 -17.78 -0.46 -6.42
CA ASP A 293 -18.33 0.48 -5.42
C ASP A 293 -17.58 1.82 -5.44
N ILE A 294 -18.27 2.88 -5.88
CA ILE A 294 -17.75 4.24 -5.87
C ILE A 294 -18.43 5.01 -4.75
N SER A 295 -17.72 5.22 -3.63
CA SER A 295 -18.07 6.28 -2.70
C SER A 295 -17.47 7.60 -3.17
N ILE A 296 -18.25 8.67 -3.13
CA ILE A 296 -17.76 10.03 -3.39
C ILE A 296 -17.47 10.68 -2.05
N GLN A 297 -16.21 11.07 -1.86
CA GLN A 297 -15.72 11.74 -0.67
C GLN A 297 -15.19 13.13 -1.02
N GLU A 298 -15.65 14.14 -0.28
CA GLU A 298 -15.13 15.49 -0.37
C GLU A 298 -14.69 15.98 1.00
N LYS A 299 -13.44 16.46 1.09
CA LYS A 299 -12.80 16.91 2.33
C LYS A 299 -12.49 18.39 2.26
N VAL A 300 -12.79 19.09 3.35
CA VAL A 300 -12.52 20.52 3.51
C VAL A 300 -11.84 20.74 4.85
N SER A 301 -10.74 21.48 4.86
CA SER A 301 -10.10 21.93 6.11
C SER A 301 -10.85 23.12 6.69
N VAL A 302 -11.08 23.10 8.01
CA VAL A 302 -11.80 24.14 8.74
C VAL A 302 -11.01 24.60 9.97
N THR A 303 -11.22 25.86 10.34
CA THR A 303 -10.72 26.44 11.59
C THR A 303 -11.59 26.00 12.77
N GLN A 304 -11.11 26.21 13.99
CA GLN A 304 -11.87 25.95 15.22
C GLN A 304 -13.22 26.71 15.22
N ASN A 305 -13.22 28.00 14.88
CA ASN A 305 -14.44 28.82 14.86
C ASN A 305 -15.45 28.33 13.80
N GLU A 306 -14.97 27.95 12.62
CA GLU A 306 -15.83 27.38 11.57
C GLU A 306 -16.42 26.04 12.03
N LEU A 307 -15.62 25.19 12.70
CA LEU A 307 -16.10 23.93 13.24
C LEU A 307 -17.19 24.13 14.31
N GLU A 308 -17.01 25.06 15.24
CA GLU A 308 -18.00 25.37 16.27
C GLU A 308 -19.32 25.85 15.66
N SER A 309 -19.26 26.70 14.64
CA SER A 309 -20.45 27.14 13.91
C SER A 309 -21.16 25.98 13.22
N ILE A 310 -20.42 25.04 12.60
CA ILE A 310 -21.00 23.87 11.95
C ILE A 310 -21.64 22.92 12.98
N LEU A 311 -20.98 22.69 14.12
CA LEU A 311 -21.50 21.86 15.21
C LEU A 311 -22.83 22.40 15.73
N GLU A 312 -22.97 23.71 15.88
CA GLU A 312 -24.23 24.34 16.28
C GLU A 312 -25.32 24.16 15.21
N MET A 313 -24.98 24.24 13.92
CA MET A 313 -25.94 24.01 12.81
C MET A 313 -26.46 22.58 12.73
N ILE A 314 -25.71 21.60 13.24
CA ILE A 314 -26.04 20.18 13.19
C ILE A 314 -26.43 19.60 14.55
N LYS A 315 -26.58 20.43 15.58
CA LYS A 315 -26.83 19.97 16.97
C LYS A 315 -28.03 19.05 17.14
N ASP A 316 -29.05 19.22 16.29
CA ASP A 316 -30.29 18.43 16.32
C ASP A 316 -30.18 17.12 15.48
N HIS A 317 -29.03 16.86 14.85
CA HIS A 317 -28.79 15.64 14.08
C HIS A 317 -28.14 14.57 14.95
N GLU A 318 -28.48 13.31 14.68
CA GLU A 318 -27.96 12.16 15.41
C GLU A 318 -26.46 11.98 15.17
N LEU A 319 -25.69 11.93 16.26
CA LEU A 319 -24.32 11.43 16.27
C LEU A 319 -24.39 9.89 16.17
N ILE A 320 -24.00 9.35 15.02
CA ILE A 320 -23.98 7.91 14.78
C ILE A 320 -22.85 7.25 15.56
N ASN A 321 -21.66 7.86 15.53
CA ASN A 321 -20.46 7.24 16.09
C ASN A 321 -19.38 8.28 16.43
N GLU A 322 -18.56 7.99 17.44
CA GLU A 322 -17.36 8.75 17.79
C GLU A 322 -16.20 7.78 18.03
N THR A 323 -15.18 7.84 17.17
CA THR A 323 -14.05 6.88 17.19
C THR A 323 -12.71 7.58 17.12
N ILE A 324 -11.69 6.91 17.66
CA ILE A 324 -10.29 7.22 17.37
C ILE A 324 -9.81 6.20 16.35
N GLU A 325 -9.41 6.69 15.19
CA GLU A 325 -8.91 5.86 14.08
C GLU A 325 -7.44 6.13 13.82
N SER A 326 -6.67 5.06 13.63
CA SER A 326 -5.30 5.10 13.14
C SER A 326 -5.22 4.44 11.77
N ASP A 327 -4.97 5.21 10.72
CA ASP A 327 -4.75 4.71 9.37
C ASP A 327 -3.24 4.49 9.13
N TYR A 328 -2.80 3.24 9.00
CA TYR A 328 -1.43 2.84 8.66
C TYR A 328 -1.30 2.60 7.17
N PHE A 329 -0.34 3.25 6.53
CA PHE A 329 -0.04 3.10 5.12
C PHE A 329 1.25 2.31 4.94
N PHE A 330 1.22 1.25 4.14
CA PHE A 330 2.36 0.36 3.92
C PHE A 330 2.98 0.57 2.53
N ALA A 331 4.31 0.42 2.46
CA ALA A 331 5.09 0.45 1.23
C ALA A 331 6.20 -0.62 1.25
N ASN A 332 6.71 -0.98 0.08
CA ASN A 332 7.84 -1.91 -0.05
C ASN A 332 9.08 -1.34 0.65
N SER A 333 9.81 -2.15 1.42
CA SER A 333 10.99 -1.74 2.21
C SER A 333 12.14 -1.19 1.37
N TYR A 334 12.33 -1.68 0.14
CA TYR A 334 13.39 -1.20 -0.75
C TYR A 334 13.04 0.10 -1.49
N HIS A 335 11.76 0.51 -1.47
CA HIS A 335 11.31 1.76 -2.05
C HIS A 335 11.17 2.82 -0.95
N LEU A 336 12.27 3.53 -0.68
CA LEU A 336 12.28 4.68 0.23
C LEU A 336 11.59 5.91 -0.37
N LYS A 337 11.36 5.92 -1.70
CA LYS A 337 10.67 7.00 -2.39
C LYS A 337 9.16 6.77 -2.40
N PHE A 338 8.45 7.82 -2.05
CA PHE A 338 7.01 7.86 -2.00
C PHE A 338 6.35 7.66 -3.38
N GLU A 339 5.66 6.54 -3.57
CA GLU A 339 4.73 6.35 -4.68
C GLU A 339 3.32 6.75 -4.24
N LYS A 340 2.80 7.85 -4.81
CA LYS A 340 1.43 8.35 -4.55
C LYS A 340 0.34 7.36 -4.97
N GLN A 341 0.70 6.34 -5.74
CA GLN A 341 -0.18 5.41 -6.42
C GLN A 341 -0.16 4.05 -5.71
N HIS A 342 -1.31 3.36 -5.69
CA HIS A 342 -1.47 2.02 -5.10
C HIS A 342 -1.07 1.95 -3.62
N LEU A 343 -1.86 2.55 -2.75
CA LEU A 343 -1.56 2.54 -1.31
C LEU A 343 -2.28 1.39 -0.62
N ILE A 344 -1.54 0.61 0.17
CA ILE A 344 -2.12 -0.38 1.08
C ILE A 344 -2.36 0.33 2.41
N ARG A 345 -3.62 0.33 2.87
CA ARG A 345 -3.99 0.97 4.13
C ARG A 345 -4.74 0.03 5.05
N VAL A 346 -4.19 -0.21 6.24
CA VAL A 346 -4.90 -0.81 7.36
C VAL A 346 -5.44 0.31 8.25
N ARG A 347 -6.71 0.21 8.64
CA ARG A 347 -7.28 1.06 9.70
C ARG A 347 -7.30 0.28 11.00
N GLU A 348 -6.90 0.92 12.08
CA GLU A 348 -7.04 0.48 13.47
C GLU A 348 -8.07 1.35 14.18
N VAL A 349 -8.93 0.73 14.98
CA VAL A 349 -9.90 1.38 15.89
C VAL A 349 -9.89 0.59 17.19
N GLU A 350 -9.83 1.29 18.33
CA GLU A 350 -9.80 0.66 19.66
C GLU A 350 -8.71 -0.43 19.78
N ASP A 351 -7.49 -0.10 19.33
CA ASP A 351 -6.29 -0.95 19.36
C ASP A 351 -6.41 -2.28 18.60
N LYS A 352 -7.39 -2.39 17.69
CA LYS A 352 -7.59 -3.57 16.82
C LYS A 352 -7.61 -3.19 15.34
N PRO A 353 -7.02 -4.02 14.46
CA PRO A 353 -7.20 -3.89 13.02
C PRO A 353 -8.68 -3.99 12.66
N LEU A 354 -9.18 -2.99 11.94
CA LEU A 354 -10.58 -2.89 11.53
C LEU A 354 -10.79 -3.24 10.06
N SER A 355 -9.93 -2.74 9.16
CA SER A 355 -10.09 -2.98 7.72
C SER A 355 -8.78 -2.83 6.95
N LEU A 356 -8.63 -3.62 5.88
CA LEU A 356 -7.53 -3.55 4.92
C LEU A 356 -8.08 -3.13 3.57
N ILE A 357 -7.54 -2.04 3.01
CA ILE A 357 -7.94 -1.56 1.69
C ILE A 357 -6.73 -1.27 0.81
N HIS A 358 -6.94 -1.35 -0.50
CA HIS A 358 -6.05 -0.84 -1.51
C HIS A 358 -6.65 0.44 -2.14
N LYS A 359 -5.94 1.56 -2.00
CA LYS A 359 -6.32 2.84 -2.62
C LYS A 359 -5.60 3.00 -3.96
N SER A 360 -6.39 2.93 -5.03
CA SER A 360 -5.95 3.01 -6.42
C SER A 360 -5.43 4.40 -6.81
N ILE A 361 -5.20 4.64 -8.10
CA ILE A 361 -4.72 5.91 -8.65
C ILE A 361 -5.84 6.96 -8.60
N ASN A 362 -5.46 8.23 -8.45
CA ASN A 362 -6.39 9.35 -8.58
C ASN A 362 -6.88 9.47 -10.03
N GLU A 363 -8.19 9.36 -10.23
CA GLU A 363 -8.86 9.51 -11.52
C GLU A 363 -9.48 10.89 -11.63
N ARG A 364 -9.16 11.60 -12.71
CA ARG A 364 -9.83 12.86 -13.06
C ARG A 364 -11.05 12.55 -13.90
N ARG A 365 -12.22 12.97 -13.43
CA ARG A 365 -13.51 12.85 -14.11
C ARG A 365 -13.73 13.96 -15.12
N LEU A 366 -14.70 13.76 -16.02
CA LEU A 366 -15.15 14.77 -17.01
C LEU A 366 -15.66 16.07 -16.36
N ASP A 367 -16.25 15.97 -15.16
CA ASP A 367 -16.68 17.10 -14.34
C ASP A 367 -15.51 17.82 -13.64
N GLY A 368 -14.26 17.45 -13.95
CA GLY A 368 -13.04 17.98 -13.37
C GLY A 368 -12.69 17.43 -11.98
N LYS A 369 -13.56 16.61 -11.36
CA LYS A 369 -13.35 16.10 -10.01
C LYS A 369 -12.34 14.96 -9.98
N ILE A 370 -11.53 14.92 -8.93
CA ILE A 370 -10.60 13.82 -8.66
C ILE A 370 -11.29 12.81 -7.72
N VAL A 371 -11.39 11.56 -8.17
CA VAL A 371 -11.88 10.41 -7.38
C VAL A 371 -10.75 9.41 -7.24
N ARG A 372 -10.66 8.73 -6.11
CA ARG A 372 -9.66 7.69 -5.88
C ARG A 372 -10.37 6.37 -5.60
N PRO A 373 -10.45 5.45 -6.57
CA PRO A 373 -11.09 4.15 -6.37
C PRO A 373 -10.42 3.38 -5.23
N GLN A 374 -11.22 2.62 -4.48
CA GLN A 374 -10.75 1.80 -3.36
C GLN A 374 -11.25 0.38 -3.52
N GLN A 375 -10.42 -0.58 -3.17
CA GLN A 375 -10.78 -1.99 -3.05
C GLN A 375 -10.67 -2.36 -1.59
N ILE A 376 -11.73 -2.92 -1.03
CA ILE A 376 -11.74 -3.42 0.35
C ILE A 376 -11.41 -4.90 0.29
N PHE A 377 -10.30 -5.29 0.93
CA PHE A 377 -9.90 -6.69 1.01
C PHE A 377 -10.33 -7.32 2.33
N ILE A 378 -10.35 -6.55 3.42
CA ILE A 378 -10.84 -7.02 4.72
C ILE A 378 -11.74 -5.93 5.31
N GLU A 379 -12.97 -6.31 5.63
CA GLU A 379 -14.02 -5.47 6.21
C GLU A 379 -14.07 -5.55 7.74
N LYS A 380 -14.86 -4.66 8.36
CA LYS A 380 -15.10 -4.67 9.80
C LYS A 380 -15.67 -6.03 10.23
N GLY A 381 -15.07 -6.61 11.27
CA GLY A 381 -15.49 -7.91 11.82
C GLY A 381 -14.83 -9.12 11.15
N GLN A 382 -14.03 -8.91 10.09
CA GLN A 382 -13.28 -10.00 9.45
C GLN A 382 -11.84 -10.15 9.97
N PHE A 383 -11.36 -9.20 10.77
CA PHE A 383 -10.13 -9.33 11.56
C PHE A 383 -10.42 -9.93 12.94
N GLY A 384 -9.39 -10.50 13.55
CA GLY A 384 -9.37 -10.85 14.96
C GLY A 384 -9.27 -12.34 15.23
N ASN A 385 -9.24 -13.21 14.22
CA ASN A 385 -8.94 -14.64 14.41
C ASN A 385 -7.42 -14.85 14.49
N ILE A 386 -6.68 -14.28 13.55
CA ILE A 386 -5.22 -14.38 13.45
C ILE A 386 -4.54 -13.15 14.06
N TYR A 387 -4.90 -11.96 13.59
CA TYR A 387 -4.29 -10.70 14.02
C TYR A 387 -5.13 -10.08 15.13
N LYS A 388 -4.70 -10.30 16.38
CA LYS A 388 -5.41 -9.82 17.58
C LYS A 388 -5.23 -8.33 17.83
N ASP A 389 -4.13 -7.76 17.32
CA ASP A 389 -3.71 -6.38 17.51
C ASP A 389 -2.96 -5.88 16.27
N MET A 390 -2.73 -4.56 16.21
CA MET A 390 -2.04 -3.95 15.07
C MET A 390 -0.54 -4.30 15.03
N ASP A 391 0.10 -4.54 16.17
CA ASP A 391 1.54 -4.83 16.24
C ASP A 391 1.89 -6.18 15.59
N SER A 392 1.09 -7.21 15.84
CA SER A 392 1.20 -8.52 15.20
C SER A 392 1.04 -8.42 13.69
N LEU A 393 0.06 -7.65 13.21
CA LEU A 393 -0.13 -7.42 11.78
C LEU A 393 1.05 -6.63 11.16
N VAL A 394 1.52 -5.56 11.82
CA VAL A 394 2.69 -4.80 11.37
C VAL A 394 3.94 -5.70 11.30
N LYS A 395 4.10 -6.63 12.24
CA LYS A 395 5.21 -7.60 12.23
C LYS A 395 5.16 -8.50 10.99
N SER A 396 3.98 -9.00 10.61
CA SER A 396 3.79 -9.78 9.38
C SER A 396 4.10 -8.98 8.12
N PHE A 397 3.66 -7.72 8.05
CA PHE A 397 4.05 -6.82 6.96
C PHE A 397 5.58 -6.64 6.90
N LYS A 398 6.24 -6.41 8.03
CA LYS A 398 7.71 -6.26 8.11
C LYS A 398 8.46 -7.52 7.65
N LYS A 399 7.98 -8.69 8.06
CA LYS A 399 8.53 -10.00 7.63
C LYS A 399 8.50 -10.16 6.11
N SER A 400 7.49 -9.58 5.46
CA SER A 400 7.30 -9.56 4.00
C SER A 400 7.91 -8.35 3.28
N HIS A 401 8.89 -7.69 3.90
CA HIS A 401 9.57 -6.50 3.36
C HIS A 401 8.61 -5.36 3.02
N PHE A 402 7.62 -5.14 3.87
CA PHE A 402 6.90 -3.88 3.93
C PHE A 402 7.34 -3.07 5.15
N HIS A 403 7.20 -1.75 5.06
CA HIS A 403 7.33 -0.86 6.19
C HIS A 403 6.10 0.03 6.30
N VAL A 404 5.84 0.53 7.50
CA VAL A 404 4.84 1.58 7.71
C VAL A 404 5.43 2.88 7.17
N LEU A 405 4.91 3.31 6.02
CA LEU A 405 5.30 4.55 5.35
C LEU A 405 4.78 5.77 6.10
N CYS A 406 3.55 5.70 6.63
CA CYS A 406 2.91 6.79 7.36
C CYS A 406 1.81 6.26 8.27
N LYS A 407 1.64 6.87 9.45
CA LYS A 407 0.49 6.68 10.34
C LYS A 407 -0.29 7.99 10.44
N VAL A 408 -1.58 7.96 10.13
CA VAL A 408 -2.51 9.09 10.30
C VAL A 408 -3.45 8.77 11.44
N ILE A 409 -3.37 9.52 12.54
CA ILE A 409 -4.25 9.38 13.70
C ILE A 409 -5.31 10.47 13.61
N LYS A 410 -6.57 10.11 13.79
CA LYS A 410 -7.66 11.08 13.81
C LYS A 410 -8.77 10.67 14.78
N LYS A 411 -9.41 11.68 15.37
CA LYS A 411 -10.65 11.53 16.10
C LYS A 411 -11.80 11.89 15.18
N ARG A 412 -12.69 10.94 14.92
CA ARG A 412 -13.81 11.08 13.98
C ARG A 412 -15.13 11.10 14.74
N LYS A 413 -15.99 12.07 14.41
CA LYS A 413 -17.41 12.06 14.75
C LYS A 413 -18.22 11.91 13.47
N GLU A 414 -19.15 10.98 13.45
CA GLU A 414 -19.98 10.67 12.29
C GLU A 414 -21.43 11.07 12.56
N TYR A 415 -22.01 11.85 11.66
CA TYR A 415 -23.40 12.31 11.70
C TYR A 415 -24.12 11.90 10.42
N LYS A 416 -25.40 11.53 10.55
CA LYS A 416 -26.29 11.37 9.39
C LYS A 416 -27.05 12.66 9.17
N ILE A 417 -26.89 13.25 7.98
CA ILE A 417 -27.62 14.46 7.58
C ILE A 417 -28.32 14.15 6.27
N ASP A 418 -29.61 13.85 6.36
CA ASP A 418 -30.40 13.28 5.26
C ASP A 418 -29.69 12.03 4.69
N ASP A 419 -29.41 12.00 3.38
CA ASP A 419 -28.69 10.91 2.73
C ASP A 419 -27.16 11.05 2.80
N VAL A 420 -26.64 12.18 3.30
CA VAL A 420 -25.20 12.45 3.37
C VAL A 420 -24.65 12.01 4.73
N THR A 421 -23.59 11.22 4.70
CA THR A 421 -22.80 10.95 5.92
C THR A 421 -21.75 12.04 6.07
N LEU A 422 -21.80 12.77 7.17
CA LEU A 422 -20.86 13.83 7.52
C LEU A 422 -19.85 13.30 8.55
N HIS A 423 -18.56 13.33 8.23
CA HIS A 423 -17.51 13.11 9.22
C HIS A 423 -16.87 14.44 9.64
N ILE A 424 -16.76 14.64 10.94
CA ILE A 424 -15.95 15.69 11.54
C ILE A 424 -14.68 15.03 12.09
N ASP A 425 -13.55 15.35 11.48
CA ASP A 425 -12.26 14.75 11.81
C ASP A 425 -11.33 15.78 12.45
N ARG A 426 -10.80 15.47 13.63
CA ARG A 426 -9.58 16.11 14.15
C ARG A 426 -8.40 15.21 13.84
N VAL A 427 -7.54 15.63 12.92
CA VAL A 427 -6.39 14.85 12.43
C VAL A 427 -5.12 15.36 13.09
N ASP A 428 -4.37 14.44 13.70
CA ASP A 428 -3.14 14.77 14.41
C ASP A 428 -2.08 15.39 13.46
N GLY A 429 -1.58 16.55 13.85
CA GLY A 429 -0.66 17.38 13.06
C GLY A 429 -1.26 18.13 11.86
N LEU A 430 -2.55 17.95 11.54
CA LEU A 430 -3.20 18.59 10.37
C LEU A 430 -4.42 19.47 10.70
N GLY A 431 -5.00 19.34 11.90
CA GLY A 431 -6.12 20.18 12.35
C GLY A 431 -7.49 19.56 12.07
N PHE A 432 -8.49 20.39 11.78
CA PHE A 432 -9.89 19.96 11.65
C PHE A 432 -10.34 19.87 10.19
N PHE A 433 -11.14 18.85 9.90
CA PHE A 433 -11.67 18.57 8.58
C PHE A 433 -13.14 18.18 8.65
N ILE A 434 -13.88 18.58 7.63
CA ILE A 434 -15.22 18.09 7.34
C ILE A 434 -15.13 17.21 6.09
N GLU A 435 -15.53 15.94 6.20
CA GLU A 435 -15.65 15.00 5.09
C GLU A 435 -17.13 14.72 4.80
N PHE A 436 -17.55 14.95 3.57
CA PHE A 436 -18.88 14.60 3.08
C PHE A 436 -18.80 13.30 2.28
N CYS A 437 -19.61 12.32 2.62
CA CYS A 437 -19.66 11.01 1.96
C CYS A 437 -21.06 10.71 1.42
N VAL A 438 -21.12 10.30 0.15
CA VAL A 438 -22.33 9.73 -0.49
C VAL A 438 -21.97 8.45 -1.24
N PHE A 439 -22.92 7.51 -1.27
CA PHE A 439 -22.75 6.20 -1.90
C PHE A 439 -23.46 6.09 -3.27
N ASP A 440 -24.37 7.03 -3.60
CA ASP A 440 -24.90 7.22 -4.95
C ASP A 440 -24.21 8.42 -5.63
N ARG A 441 -23.83 8.24 -6.89
CA ARG A 441 -23.26 9.29 -7.74
C ARG A 441 -24.23 10.44 -8.01
N ASN A 442 -25.53 10.17 -8.03
CA ASN A 442 -26.56 11.18 -8.24
C ASN A 442 -26.66 12.17 -7.07
N ASP A 443 -26.15 11.79 -5.90
CA ASP A 443 -26.25 12.56 -4.66
C ASP A 443 -25.16 13.61 -4.46
N ILE A 444 -24.29 13.80 -5.45
CA ILE A 444 -23.21 14.79 -5.37
C ILE A 444 -23.71 16.22 -5.17
N ASN A 445 -24.93 16.52 -5.65
CA ASN A 445 -25.56 17.82 -5.46
C ASN A 445 -25.96 18.06 -4.00
N LYS A 446 -26.21 17.00 -3.22
CA LYS A 446 -26.50 17.08 -1.79
C LYS A 446 -25.27 17.55 -1.01
N ILE A 447 -24.07 17.09 -1.39
CA ILE A 447 -22.79 17.59 -0.84
C ILE A 447 -22.67 19.10 -1.08
N ASN A 448 -22.92 19.56 -2.32
CA ASN A 448 -22.83 20.99 -2.65
C ASN A 448 -23.85 21.84 -1.87
N ALA A 449 -25.06 21.31 -1.63
CA ALA A 449 -26.07 21.99 -0.83
C ALA A 449 -25.62 22.16 0.63
N LEU A 450 -25.07 21.11 1.26
CA LEU A 450 -24.53 21.19 2.62
C LEU A 450 -23.33 22.13 2.71
N LYS A 451 -22.42 22.11 1.73
CA LYS A 451 -21.31 23.08 1.68
C LYS A 451 -21.79 24.53 1.63
N ARG A 452 -22.88 24.83 0.93
CA ARG A 452 -23.50 26.16 0.94
C ARG A 452 -24.08 26.49 2.31
N LYS A 453 -24.82 25.55 2.91
CA LYS A 453 -25.41 25.70 4.26
C LYS A 453 -24.32 26.00 5.31
N PHE A 454 -23.17 25.33 5.22
CA PHE A 454 -22.05 25.50 6.15
C PHE A 454 -21.08 26.64 5.79
N GLY A 455 -21.34 27.42 4.75
CA GLY A 455 -20.44 28.50 4.33
C GLY A 455 -19.09 28.02 3.75
N LEU A 456 -18.97 26.74 3.38
CA LEU A 456 -17.73 26.11 2.90
C LEU A 456 -17.58 26.12 1.37
N SER A 457 -18.42 26.88 0.65
CA SER A 457 -18.46 26.85 -0.82
C SER A 457 -17.17 27.37 -1.46
N ASN A 458 -16.50 28.34 -0.83
CA ASN A 458 -15.27 28.95 -1.33
C ASN A 458 -14.00 28.23 -0.88
N LYS A 459 -14.11 27.17 -0.07
CA LYS A 459 -12.96 26.44 0.44
C LYS A 459 -12.49 25.40 -0.59
N SER A 460 -11.18 25.38 -0.80
CA SER A 460 -10.54 24.36 -1.64
C SER A 460 -10.69 22.98 -1.02
N LYS A 461 -10.98 21.99 -1.87
CA LYS A 461 -10.92 20.58 -1.49
C LYS A 461 -9.48 20.23 -1.12
N VAL A 462 -9.31 19.46 -0.05
CA VAL A 462 -8.00 18.90 0.33
C VAL A 462 -7.84 17.47 -0.19
N ASN A 463 -6.59 17.03 -0.31
CA ASN A 463 -6.30 15.66 -0.73
C ASN A 463 -6.59 14.67 0.40
N SER A 464 -6.16 13.41 0.23
CA SER A 464 -6.20 12.45 1.33
C SER A 464 -5.34 12.91 2.51
N TYR A 465 -5.74 12.61 3.76
CA TYR A 465 -4.95 12.98 4.94
C TYR A 465 -3.51 12.48 4.88
N PHE A 466 -3.30 11.35 4.22
CA PHE A 466 -1.98 10.82 3.93
C PHE A 466 -1.17 11.75 3.00
N GLU A 467 -1.75 12.24 1.91
CA GLU A 467 -1.07 13.18 1.01
C GLU A 467 -0.77 14.51 1.71
N GLU A 468 -1.71 15.03 2.51
CA GLU A 468 -1.49 16.24 3.31
C GLU A 468 -0.31 16.05 4.30
N LYS A 469 -0.27 14.91 5.00
CA LYS A 469 0.82 14.57 5.94
C LYS A 469 2.17 14.34 5.24
N MET A 470 2.18 13.72 4.06
CA MET A 470 3.42 13.54 3.29
C MET A 470 3.93 14.86 2.70
N ASN A 471 3.03 15.75 2.26
CA ASN A 471 3.40 17.08 1.78
C ASN A 471 3.96 17.95 2.92
N SER A 472 3.44 17.85 4.15
CA SER A 472 4.01 18.57 5.30
C SER A 472 5.42 18.06 5.65
N VAL A 473 5.64 16.73 5.62
CA VAL A 473 6.96 16.12 5.87
C VAL A 473 7.98 16.47 4.78
N ASN A 474 7.57 16.44 3.50
CA ASN A 474 8.47 16.81 2.40
C ASN A 474 8.92 18.28 2.48
N LYS A 475 8.01 19.18 2.87
CA LYS A 475 8.38 20.58 3.15
C LYS A 475 9.41 20.68 4.28
N GLU A 476 9.29 19.87 5.33
CA GLU A 476 10.27 19.84 6.42
C GLU A 476 11.64 19.28 5.98
N ASN A 477 11.66 18.26 5.12
CA ASN A 477 12.88 17.64 4.62
C ASN A 477 13.59 18.48 3.55
N GLU A 478 12.86 19.09 2.62
CA GLU A 478 13.41 20.09 1.70
C GLU A 478 14.03 21.24 2.49
N LEU A 479 13.42 21.61 3.61
CA LEU A 479 13.90 22.67 4.47
C LEU A 479 15.16 22.26 5.26
N LYS A 480 15.23 21.02 5.78
CA LYS A 480 16.48 20.46 6.34
C LYS A 480 17.60 20.42 5.28
N PHE A 481 17.28 20.06 4.04
CA PHE A 481 18.24 20.02 2.94
C PHE A 481 18.70 21.41 2.46
N LEU A 482 17.80 22.40 2.43
CA LEU A 482 18.16 23.79 2.18
C LEU A 482 19.08 24.30 3.28
N LEU A 483 18.80 23.97 4.55
CA LEU A 483 19.65 24.31 5.69
C LEU A 483 21.03 23.65 5.66
N THR A 484 21.21 22.45 5.07
CA THR A 484 22.54 21.82 4.92
C THR A 484 23.42 22.45 3.84
N ARG A 485 22.83 23.21 2.91
CA ARG A 485 23.55 23.96 1.86
C ARG A 485 23.89 25.39 2.26
N VAL A 486 23.44 25.83 3.43
CA VAL A 486 23.91 27.07 4.04
C VAL A 486 25.32 26.80 4.61
N PRO A 487 26.34 27.63 4.30
CA PRO A 487 27.68 27.48 4.88
C PRO A 487 27.61 27.40 6.41
N LYS A 488 28.39 26.50 7.02
CA LYS A 488 28.43 26.28 8.50
C LYS A 488 28.88 27.50 9.32
N GLU A 489 29.16 28.63 8.69
CA GLU A 489 29.69 29.85 9.29
C GLU A 489 28.61 30.84 9.79
N ILE A 490 27.36 30.40 9.95
CA ILE A 490 26.32 31.22 10.60
C ILE A 490 26.06 30.70 12.02
N THR A 491 26.49 31.49 13.00
CA THR A 491 26.59 31.06 14.40
C THR A 491 25.46 31.53 15.33
N THR A 492 24.53 32.42 14.96
CA THR A 492 23.46 32.82 15.91
C THR A 492 22.15 33.25 15.25
N PHE A 493 21.06 32.57 15.59
CA PHE A 493 19.70 33.04 15.40
C PHE A 493 19.40 34.16 16.40
N LYS A 494 18.84 35.27 15.94
CA LYS A 494 18.38 36.34 16.83
C LYS A 494 16.91 36.14 17.18
N LYS A 495 16.57 36.14 18.46
CA LYS A 495 15.18 36.13 18.95
C LYS A 495 14.58 37.50 18.70
N ILE A 496 13.43 37.56 18.07
CA ILE A 496 12.72 38.79 17.74
C ILE A 496 11.30 38.72 18.31
N ASN A 497 11.01 39.57 19.28
CA ASN A 497 9.66 39.80 19.79
C ASN A 497 9.08 41.05 19.15
N GLN A 498 7.86 40.98 18.62
CA GLN A 498 7.17 42.10 17.98
C GLN A 498 5.82 42.34 18.64
N SER A 499 5.52 43.59 18.93
CA SER A 499 4.22 44.04 19.46
C SER A 499 3.63 45.10 18.54
N TYR A 500 2.42 44.89 18.03
CA TYR A 500 1.77 45.81 17.11
C TYR A 500 0.93 46.82 17.90
N LEU A 501 1.24 48.09 17.77
CA LEU A 501 0.59 49.17 18.53
C LEU A 501 -0.77 49.53 17.89
N ASN A 502 -1.78 49.80 18.72
CA ASN A 502 -3.06 50.33 18.23
C ASN A 502 -2.90 51.80 17.80
N ILE A 503 -2.64 52.03 16.52
CA ILE A 503 -2.50 53.38 15.95
C ILE A 503 -3.84 54.05 15.64
N LYS A 504 -5.00 53.47 15.97
CA LYS A 504 -6.29 54.19 15.89
C LYS A 504 -6.49 55.15 17.06
N SER A 505 -5.82 54.89 18.19
CA SER A 505 -5.84 55.74 19.37
C SER A 505 -5.01 57.02 19.16
N TYR A 506 -5.67 58.18 19.24
CA TYR A 506 -4.99 59.48 19.20
C TYR A 506 -3.91 59.62 20.28
N ARG A 507 -4.19 59.08 21.49
CA ARG A 507 -3.23 59.08 22.61
C ARG A 507 -1.96 58.29 22.27
N ASN A 508 -2.11 57.14 21.60
CA ASN A 508 -0.97 56.31 21.20
C ASN A 508 -0.13 57.02 20.12
N ARG A 509 -0.79 57.66 19.14
CA ARG A 509 -0.12 58.47 18.10
C ARG A 509 0.74 59.57 18.69
N LYS A 510 0.20 60.35 19.64
CA LYS A 510 0.92 61.45 20.30
C LYS A 510 2.12 60.97 21.12
N LYS A 511 2.00 59.81 21.79
CA LYS A 511 3.13 59.20 22.50
C LYS A 511 4.22 58.73 21.53
N ILE A 512 3.84 58.13 20.40
CA ILE A 512 4.80 57.72 19.37
C ILE A 512 5.57 58.93 18.82
N GLU A 513 4.87 59.99 18.41
CA GLU A 513 5.48 61.25 17.92
C GLU A 513 6.45 61.85 18.95
N LYS A 514 6.10 61.78 20.23
CA LYS A 514 6.96 62.26 21.32
C LYS A 514 8.25 61.44 21.43
N VAL A 515 8.17 60.11 21.31
CA VAL A 515 9.34 59.22 21.44
C VAL A 515 10.31 59.37 20.27
N ILE A 516 9.80 59.60 19.06
CA ILE A 516 10.67 59.80 17.88
C ILE A 516 11.04 61.27 17.62
N GLU A 517 10.53 62.18 18.45
CA GLU A 517 10.68 63.63 18.31
C GLU A 517 10.30 64.19 16.93
N ASP A 518 9.31 63.58 16.29
CA ASP A 518 8.88 63.92 14.94
C ASP A 518 7.34 63.93 14.80
N LYS A 519 6.83 64.82 13.95
CA LYS A 519 5.40 64.90 13.63
C LYS A 519 5.12 64.03 12.42
N LEU A 520 4.21 63.07 12.60
CA LEU A 520 3.90 62.09 11.56
C LEU A 520 2.58 62.42 10.87
N ASP A 521 2.55 62.23 9.55
CA ASP A 521 1.29 62.16 8.81
C ASP A 521 0.66 60.77 8.99
N TRP A 522 -0.16 60.65 10.03
CA TRP A 522 -0.87 59.42 10.36
C TRP A 522 -1.89 58.98 9.30
N SER A 523 -2.23 59.82 8.32
CA SER A 523 -3.08 59.40 7.20
C SER A 523 -2.36 58.41 6.27
N LYS A 524 -1.02 58.46 6.25
CA LYS A 524 -0.17 57.60 5.42
C LYS A 524 0.34 56.36 6.15
N ILE A 525 0.20 56.28 7.48
CA ILE A 525 0.73 55.17 8.31
C ILE A 525 -0.39 54.19 8.63
N HIS A 526 -0.22 52.93 8.23
CA HIS A 526 -1.19 51.86 8.48
C HIS A 526 -0.72 50.84 9.53
N GLN A 527 0.54 50.89 9.96
CA GLN A 527 1.06 50.00 10.99
C GLN A 527 2.19 50.64 11.80
N ALA A 528 2.16 50.46 13.12
CA ALA A 528 3.30 50.69 13.99
C ALA A 528 3.58 49.42 14.80
N ARG A 529 4.84 49.02 14.91
CA ARG A 529 5.26 47.86 15.70
C ARG A 529 6.50 48.17 16.51
N LEU A 530 6.52 47.71 17.74
CA LEU A 530 7.73 47.63 18.54
C LEU A 530 8.42 46.29 18.28
N ARG A 531 9.74 46.29 18.24
CA ARG A 531 10.56 45.10 18.06
C ARG A 531 11.66 45.06 19.10
N VAL A 532 11.83 43.92 19.74
CA VAL A 532 13.01 43.62 20.56
C VAL A 532 13.80 42.52 19.90
N VAL A 533 15.10 42.71 19.74
CA VAL A 533 16.03 41.73 19.19
C VAL A 533 16.99 41.30 20.30
N ASP A 534 17.04 39.99 20.56
CA ASP A 534 17.83 39.32 21.60
C ASP A 534 17.66 39.91 23.01
N ASP A 535 16.49 40.49 23.28
CA ASP A 535 16.17 41.15 24.55
C ASP A 535 17.11 42.35 24.89
N GLU A 536 17.87 42.84 23.90
CA GLU A 536 18.89 43.90 24.06
C GLU A 536 18.69 45.13 23.15
N CYS A 537 18.18 44.92 21.93
CA CYS A 537 18.00 46.02 20.95
C CYS A 537 16.52 46.32 20.71
N TYR A 538 16.12 47.58 20.85
CA TYR A 538 14.73 48.01 20.77
C TYR A 538 14.50 48.92 19.56
N TYR A 539 13.44 48.63 18.80
CA TYR A 539 13.08 49.38 17.60
C TYR A 539 11.60 49.71 17.59
N LEU A 540 11.26 50.91 17.11
CA LEU A 540 9.93 51.26 16.64
C LEU A 540 9.97 51.28 15.11
N THR A 541 9.13 50.46 14.49
CA THR A 541 8.95 50.43 13.04
C THR A 541 7.58 50.99 12.67
N LEU A 542 7.55 51.94 11.73
CA LEU A 542 6.35 52.51 11.14
C LEU A 542 6.26 52.10 9.67
N LYS A 543 5.12 51.54 9.25
CA LYS A 543 4.85 51.24 7.83
C LYS A 543 3.71 52.07 7.31
N GLY A 544 3.88 52.56 6.09
CA GLY A 544 2.90 53.38 5.41
C GLY A 544 2.96 53.30 3.91
N GLU A 545 2.06 54.03 3.26
CA GLU A 545 1.98 54.18 1.82
C GLU A 545 2.37 55.61 1.43
N GLY A 546 3.44 55.72 0.62
CA GLY A 546 3.84 56.95 -0.05
C GLY A 546 3.25 56.99 -1.46
N ASP A 547 3.53 58.08 -2.18
CA ASP A 547 2.81 58.40 -3.43
C ASP A 547 3.03 57.35 -4.55
N ASN A 548 4.13 56.59 -4.51
CA ASN A 548 4.45 55.55 -5.51
C ASN A 548 4.93 54.20 -4.91
N SER A 549 5.05 54.08 -3.57
CA SER A 549 5.56 52.85 -2.93
C SER A 549 5.21 52.77 -1.44
N ARG A 550 5.24 51.56 -0.89
CA ARG A 550 5.20 51.34 0.56
C ARG A 550 6.55 51.73 1.17
N PHE A 551 6.51 52.40 2.32
CA PHE A 551 7.70 52.74 3.09
C PHE A 551 7.71 52.03 4.44
N GLU A 552 8.91 51.81 4.97
CA GLU A 552 9.16 51.29 6.31
C GLU A 552 10.23 52.17 6.96
N LEU A 553 9.85 52.88 8.02
CA LEU A 553 10.75 53.69 8.83
C LEU A 553 11.07 52.90 10.10
N GLU A 554 12.36 52.63 10.33
CA GLU A 554 12.82 51.92 11.52
C GLU A 554 13.65 52.88 12.38
N HIS A 555 13.15 53.14 13.59
CA HIS A 555 13.82 53.96 14.60
C HIS A 555 14.35 53.05 15.68
N GLN A 556 15.66 53.08 15.92
CA GLN A 556 16.22 52.49 17.13
C GLN A 556 15.88 53.39 18.32
N ILE A 557 15.31 52.81 19.38
CA ILE A 557 14.88 53.53 20.58
C ILE A 557 15.56 52.95 21.83
N ASP A 558 15.64 53.72 22.91
CA ASP A 558 16.16 53.23 24.17
C ASP A 558 15.15 52.33 24.92
N TYR A 559 15.62 51.63 25.94
CA TYR A 559 14.80 50.70 26.74
C TYR A 559 13.62 51.38 27.44
N TYR A 560 13.78 52.60 27.95
CA TYR A 560 12.72 53.33 28.66
C TYR A 560 11.62 53.77 27.69
N SER A 561 12.02 54.31 26.54
CA SER A 561 11.14 54.64 25.43
C SER A 561 10.37 53.41 24.94
N TYR A 562 11.05 52.26 24.82
CA TYR A 562 10.40 50.99 24.49
C TYR A 562 9.37 50.56 25.54
N LYS A 563 9.73 50.61 26.83
CA LYS A 563 8.81 50.26 27.92
C LYS A 563 7.59 51.17 27.96
N GLU A 564 7.78 52.48 27.79
CA GLU A 564 6.68 53.46 27.76
C GLU A 564 5.71 53.19 26.61
N LEU A 565 6.22 52.80 25.44
CA LEU A 565 5.39 52.46 24.29
C LEU A 565 4.76 51.06 24.41
N LEU A 566 5.40 50.12 25.11
CA LEU A 566 4.87 48.77 25.31
C LEU A 566 3.64 48.75 26.23
N GLU A 567 3.51 49.73 27.13
CA GLU A 567 2.32 49.94 27.97
C GLU A 567 1.08 50.41 27.19
N LEU A 568 1.25 50.80 25.92
CA LEU A 568 0.13 51.16 25.07
C LEU A 568 -0.69 49.93 24.67
N GLU A 569 -1.97 50.16 24.35
CA GLU A 569 -2.84 49.11 23.81
C GLU A 569 -2.22 48.51 22.53
N THR A 570 -2.03 47.19 22.53
CA THR A 570 -1.51 46.43 21.39
C THR A 570 -2.64 45.64 20.71
N ILE A 571 -2.55 45.49 19.38
CA ILE A 571 -3.52 44.73 18.58
C ILE A 571 -3.06 43.28 18.31
N GLY A 572 -1.90 42.90 18.84
CA GLY A 572 -1.32 41.57 18.74
C GLY A 572 0.19 41.58 18.94
N SER A 573 0.76 40.40 19.18
CA SER A 573 2.20 40.19 19.31
C SER A 573 2.62 38.93 18.56
N ILE A 574 3.88 38.90 18.13
CA ILE A 574 4.49 37.78 17.43
C ILE A 574 5.91 37.59 17.94
N SER A 575 6.29 36.34 18.23
CA SER A 575 7.67 35.94 18.49
C SER A 575 8.20 35.15 17.30
N LYS A 576 9.46 35.40 16.93
CA LYS A 576 10.16 34.65 15.89
C LYS A 576 11.66 34.58 16.16
N LYS A 577 12.36 33.65 15.51
CA LYS A 577 13.82 33.68 15.39
C LYS A 577 14.19 34.05 13.96
N ARG A 578 15.13 34.98 13.79
CA ARG A 578 15.59 35.43 12.47
C ARG A 578 17.08 35.16 12.28
N ALA A 579 17.43 34.66 11.10
CA ALA A 579 18.79 34.68 10.56
C ALA A 579 18.83 35.57 9.31
N LYS A 580 19.92 36.31 9.12
CA LYS A 580 20.18 37.06 7.88
C LYS A 580 21.38 36.47 7.15
N TYR A 581 21.29 36.36 5.84
CA TYR A 581 22.33 35.81 4.98
C TYR A 581 22.68 36.79 3.87
N LYS A 582 23.89 37.32 3.87
CA LYS A 582 24.37 38.21 2.81
C LYS A 582 24.74 37.35 1.59
N LEU A 583 23.89 37.38 0.56
CA LEU A 583 24.09 36.65 -0.69
C LEU A 583 25.19 37.29 -1.54
N ASN A 584 25.22 38.62 -1.59
CA ASN A 584 26.27 39.44 -2.19
C ASN A 584 26.20 40.87 -1.61
N ASN A 585 26.90 41.84 -2.20
CA ASN A 585 26.93 43.22 -1.70
C ASN A 585 25.55 43.90 -1.64
N ASP A 586 24.63 43.48 -2.51
CA ASP A 586 23.35 44.15 -2.72
C ASP A 586 22.14 43.28 -2.29
N LEU A 587 22.36 42.01 -1.93
CA LEU A 587 21.30 41.05 -1.59
C LEU A 587 21.53 40.39 -0.24
N VAL A 588 20.48 40.40 0.58
CA VAL A 588 20.39 39.70 1.86
C VAL A 588 19.13 38.84 1.87
N MET A 589 19.26 37.56 2.21
CA MET A 589 18.15 36.64 2.46
C MET A 589 17.84 36.62 3.96
N GLU A 590 16.56 36.64 4.33
CA GLU A 590 16.12 36.54 5.73
C GLU A 590 15.32 35.25 5.96
N ILE A 591 15.68 34.51 7.00
CA ILE A 591 14.98 33.28 7.41
C ILE A 591 14.27 33.55 8.72
N ASP A 592 12.93 33.52 8.70
CA ASP A 592 12.08 33.69 9.89
C ASP A 592 11.47 32.36 10.36
N VAL A 593 11.68 32.04 11.62
CA VAL A 593 11.15 30.86 12.33
C VAL A 593 10.06 31.31 13.31
N TYR A 594 8.81 30.93 13.06
CA TYR A 594 7.67 31.12 13.97
C TYR A 594 7.27 29.80 14.65
N ASP A 595 6.49 29.84 15.72
CA ASP A 595 6.04 28.63 16.44
C ASP A 595 5.20 27.68 15.56
N ASN A 596 4.50 28.21 14.55
CA ASN A 596 3.60 27.46 13.65
C ASN A 596 4.17 27.19 12.25
N GLY A 597 5.46 27.50 12.01
CA GLY A 597 6.10 27.28 10.71
C GLY A 597 7.15 28.33 10.34
N LEU A 598 7.65 28.25 9.12
CA LEU A 598 8.79 29.01 8.62
C LEU A 598 8.42 29.88 7.41
N ILE A 599 8.98 31.07 7.33
CA ILE A 599 8.83 31.98 6.18
C ILE A 599 10.23 32.37 5.67
N LEU A 600 10.45 32.18 4.37
CA LEU A 600 11.63 32.65 3.65
C LEU A 600 11.30 33.99 2.98
N GLY A 601 12.14 35.01 3.23
CA GLY A 601 11.96 36.38 2.76
C GLY A 601 13.15 36.89 1.96
#